data_AF-A0A7X5SBZ6-F1
#
_entry.id   AF-A0A7X5SBZ6-F1
#
_cell.length_a   1.000
_cell.length_b   1.000
_cell.length_c   1.000
_cell.angle_alpha   90.00
_cell.angle_beta   90.00
_cell.angle_gamma   90.00
#
_symmetry.space_group_name_H-M   'P 1'
#
loop_
_entity.id
_entity.type
_entity.pdbx_description
1 polymer ?
#
loop_
_entity_poly.entity_id
_entity_poly.type
_entity_poly.pdbx_seq_one_letter_code
_entity_poly.pdbx_strand_id
1 'polypeptide(L)'
;GMPPEVASRVMEPFFTTKDEGQGTGLGLSMVYGFVKQSGGTVRIYSEVGEGTTVRLYFPASNEFENDLQAVKSRAIDKGGSETILVVEDKQDVAVVARMFLENAGYRILSAASGRE
;
A
#
# COMPACT_ATOMS: atom_id res chain seq x y z
N GLY A 1 -8.74 25.89 3.30
CA GLY A 1 -7.75 25.15 4.09
C GLY A 1 -8.01 25.30 5.57
N MET A 2 -7.00 25.02 6.39
CA MET A 2 -7.08 24.94 7.85
C MET A 2 -6.54 26.20 8.53
N PRO A 3 -7.15 26.65 9.63
CA PRO A 3 -6.55 27.64 10.53
C PRO A 3 -5.21 27.15 11.11
N PRO A 4 -4.28 28.05 11.51
CA PRO A 4 -2.98 27.69 12.06
C PRO A 4 -3.04 26.71 13.25
N GLU A 5 -4.03 26.88 14.14
CA GLU A 5 -4.26 26.05 15.32
C GLU A 5 -4.75 24.62 14.98
N VAL A 6 -5.41 24.44 13.84
CA VAL A 6 -5.80 23.12 13.33
C VAL A 6 -4.61 22.50 12.60
N ALA A 7 -3.92 23.28 11.77
CA ALA A 7 -2.78 22.81 10.98
C ALA A 7 -1.61 22.29 11.84
N SER A 8 -1.41 22.86 13.04
CA SER A 8 -0.38 22.40 13.98
C SER A 8 -0.72 21.07 14.65
N ARG A 9 -2.00 20.71 14.72
CA ARG A 9 -2.52 19.54 15.45
C ARG A 9 -3.08 18.44 14.57
N VAL A 10 -3.28 18.69 13.28
CA VAL A 10 -3.96 17.77 12.33
C VAL A 10 -3.27 16.40 12.19
N MET A 11 -2.00 16.28 12.60
CA MET A 11 -1.28 15.00 12.62
C MET A 11 -1.35 14.27 13.97
N GLU A 12 -1.89 14.90 15.01
CA GLU A 12 -2.09 14.28 16.33
C GLU A 12 -3.09 13.13 16.20
N PRO A 13 -2.81 11.96 16.80
CA PRO A 13 -3.78 10.87 16.83
C PRO A 13 -5.11 11.30 17.45
N PHE A 14 -6.22 10.87 16.85
CA PHE A 14 -7.60 11.13 17.29
C PHE A 14 -8.06 12.59 17.18
N PHE A 15 -7.22 13.52 16.72
CA PHE A 15 -7.65 14.89 16.50
C PHE A 15 -8.61 14.99 15.30
N THR A 16 -9.76 15.63 15.50
CA THR A 16 -10.76 15.85 14.45
C THR A 16 -11.49 17.17 14.70
N THR A 17 -11.86 17.87 13.62
CA THR A 17 -12.76 19.04 13.66
C THR A 17 -14.21 18.65 13.33
N LYS A 18 -14.48 17.35 13.14
CA LYS A 18 -15.82 16.81 12.86
C LYS A 18 -16.55 16.51 14.16
N ASP A 19 -17.88 16.48 14.09
CA ASP A 19 -18.73 16.06 15.21
C ASP A 19 -18.46 14.62 15.66
N GLU A 20 -18.90 14.30 16.87
CA GLU A 20 -18.76 12.96 17.43
C GLU A 20 -19.35 11.89 16.51
N GLY A 21 -18.58 10.82 16.29
CA GLY A 21 -18.97 9.71 15.40
C GLY A 21 -18.76 9.96 13.90
N GLN A 22 -18.43 11.17 13.44
CA GLN A 22 -18.26 11.50 12.01
C GLN A 22 -16.82 11.32 11.50
N GLY A 23 -15.90 10.91 12.37
CA GLY A 23 -14.52 10.61 12.00
C GLY A 23 -13.68 10.22 13.20
N THR A 24 -12.78 9.25 13.01
CA THR A 24 -11.89 8.74 14.06
C THR A 24 -10.70 9.66 14.37
N GLY A 25 -10.44 10.66 13.51
CA GLY A 25 -9.25 11.51 13.61
C GLY A 25 -7.92 10.79 13.34
N LEU A 26 -7.96 9.58 12.74
CA LEU A 26 -6.76 8.75 12.57
C LEU A 26 -6.10 8.84 11.19
N GLY A 27 -6.77 9.41 10.18
CA GLY A 27 -6.29 9.38 8.80
C GLY A 27 -4.92 10.05 8.62
N LEU A 28 -4.79 11.32 9.00
CA LEU A 28 -3.53 12.04 8.85
C LEU A 28 -2.44 11.56 9.82
N SER A 29 -2.80 11.09 11.02
CA SER A 29 -1.84 10.49 11.95
C SER A 29 -1.28 9.18 11.41
N MET A 30 -2.09 8.36 10.72
CA MET A 30 -1.63 7.15 10.04
C MET A 30 -0.67 7.47 8.88
N VAL A 31 -1.00 8.48 8.06
CA VAL A 31 -0.10 8.94 6.99
C VAL A 31 1.24 9.40 7.55
N TYR A 32 1.22 10.18 8.64
CA TYR A 32 2.45 10.61 9.31
C TYR A 32 3.26 9.42 9.82
N GLY A 33 2.61 8.47 10.51
CA GLY A 33 3.24 7.26 11.03
C GLY A 33 3.88 6.42 9.92
N PHE A 34 3.14 6.17 8.84
CA PHE A 34 3.63 5.45 7.66
C PHE A 34 4.87 6.13 7.08
N VAL A 35 4.80 7.42 6.78
CA VAL A 35 5.92 8.15 6.17
C VAL A 35 7.15 8.12 7.07
N LYS A 36 6.97 8.28 8.40
CA LYS A 36 8.08 8.19 9.36
C LYS A 36 8.70 6.80 9.42
N GLN A 37 7.87 5.75 9.43
CA GLN A 37 8.35 4.36 9.40
C GLN A 37 9.08 4.03 8.09
N SER A 38 8.69 4.65 6.98
CA SER A 38 9.40 4.57 5.69
C SER A 38 10.66 5.43 5.62
N GLY A 39 11.14 6.01 6.73
CA GLY A 39 12.32 6.90 6.75
C GLY A 39 12.09 8.26 6.08
N GLY A 40 10.84 8.62 5.80
CA GLY A 40 10.44 9.85 5.14
C GLY A 40 10.08 11.00 6.09
N THR A 41 9.56 12.08 5.51
CA THR A 41 9.05 13.25 6.24
C THR A 41 7.82 13.83 5.56
N VAL A 42 6.88 14.35 6.36
CA VAL A 42 5.66 15.03 5.89
C VAL A 42 5.76 16.53 6.16
N ARG A 43 5.28 17.35 5.21
CA ARG A 43 5.03 18.79 5.42
C ARG A 43 3.61 19.14 5.01
N ILE A 44 2.94 19.95 5.81
CA ILE A 44 1.61 20.49 5.50
C ILE A 44 1.73 22.00 5.35
N TYR A 45 1.22 22.52 4.25
CA TYR A 45 0.92 23.92 4.06
C TYR A 45 -0.60 24.06 3.97
N SER A 46 -1.20 24.98 4.73
CA SER A 46 -2.62 25.23 4.61
C SER A 46 -2.97 26.66 4.99
N GLU A 47 -3.94 27.20 4.27
CA GLU A 47 -4.47 28.53 4.51
C GLU A 47 -5.99 28.52 4.30
N VAL A 48 -6.71 29.25 5.14
CA VAL A 48 -8.18 29.35 5.06
C VAL A 48 -8.55 30.07 3.77
N GLY A 49 -9.56 29.59 3.04
CA GLY A 49 -9.89 30.10 1.70
C GLY A 49 -9.02 29.56 0.57
N GLU A 50 -7.70 29.39 0.76
CA GLU A 50 -6.77 29.00 -0.30
C GLU A 50 -6.62 27.48 -0.49
N GLY A 51 -6.71 26.70 0.59
CA GLY A 51 -6.66 25.24 0.52
C GLY A 51 -5.58 24.60 1.39
N THR A 52 -5.25 23.35 1.07
CA THR A 52 -4.31 22.53 1.84
C THR A 52 -3.43 21.74 0.89
N THR A 53 -2.11 21.80 1.08
CA THR A 53 -1.12 20.99 0.38
C THR A 53 -0.39 20.13 1.40
N VAL A 54 -0.42 18.81 1.20
CA VAL A 54 0.37 17.85 1.97
C VAL A 54 1.49 17.32 1.06
N ARG A 55 2.74 17.46 1.49
CA ARG A 55 3.92 16.97 0.77
C ARG A 55 4.54 15.83 1.55
N LEU A 56 4.70 14.68 0.89
CA LEU A 56 5.34 13.49 1.44
C LEU A 56 6.71 13.36 0.77
N TYR A 57 7.77 13.26 1.58
CA TYR A 57 9.14 13.09 1.12
C TYR A 57 9.63 11.74 1.58
N PHE A 58 10.25 10.98 0.68
CA PHE A 58 10.84 9.67 0.96
C PHE A 58 12.31 9.68 0.55
N PRO A 59 13.16 8.86 1.18
CA PRO A 59 14.52 8.63 0.70
C PRO A 59 14.47 8.15 -0.76
N ALA A 60 15.31 8.72 -1.61
CA ALA A 60 15.46 8.24 -2.97
C ALA A 60 16.16 6.87 -2.95
N SER A 61 15.56 5.87 -3.61
CA SER A 61 16.18 4.56 -3.83
C SER A 61 16.84 4.53 -5.21
N ASN A 62 18.09 4.10 -5.28
CA ASN A 62 18.76 3.82 -6.57
C ASN A 62 18.41 2.43 -7.13
N GLU A 63 17.58 1.64 -6.44
CA GLU A 63 17.17 0.30 -6.86
C GLU A 63 16.30 0.29 -8.13
N PHE A 64 15.63 1.41 -8.44
CA PHE A 64 14.83 1.54 -9.66
C PHE A 64 15.66 1.42 -10.96
N GLU A 65 16.95 1.81 -10.93
CA GLU A 65 17.84 1.61 -12.09
C GLU A 65 18.20 0.13 -12.28
N ASN A 66 18.33 -0.63 -11.19
CA ASN A 66 18.58 -2.06 -11.23
C ASN A 66 17.33 -2.85 -11.65
N ASP A 67 16.14 -2.44 -11.22
CA ASP A 67 14.89 -3.12 -11.58
C ASP A 67 14.55 -2.97 -13.07
N LEU A 68 14.86 -1.85 -13.72
CA LEU A 68 14.69 -1.72 -15.17
C LEU A 68 15.64 -2.64 -15.96
N GLN A 69 16.82 -2.95 -15.42
CA GLN A 69 17.70 -3.98 -15.97
C GLN A 69 17.22 -5.40 -15.63
N ALA A 70 16.70 -5.63 -14.42
CA ALA A 70 16.17 -6.92 -13.98
C ALA A 70 14.86 -7.31 -14.69
N VAL A 71 14.02 -6.34 -15.06
CA VAL A 71 12.82 -6.56 -15.90
C VAL A 71 13.22 -6.90 -17.33
N LYS A 72 14.36 -6.42 -17.83
CA LYS A 72 14.92 -6.84 -19.13
C LYS A 72 15.60 -8.21 -19.07
N SER A 73 16.20 -8.61 -17.94
CA SER A 73 16.78 -9.95 -17.78
C SER A 73 15.75 -11.01 -17.41
N ARG A 74 14.64 -10.60 -16.79
CA ARG A 74 13.37 -11.34 -16.76
C ARG A 74 12.57 -11.03 -18.01
N ALA A 75 13.16 -11.27 -19.19
CA ALA A 75 12.34 -11.90 -20.21
C ALA A 75 11.74 -13.11 -19.49
N ILE A 76 10.43 -13.07 -19.25
CA ILE A 76 9.68 -14.10 -18.55
C ILE A 76 10.21 -15.42 -19.10
N ASP A 77 11.02 -16.13 -18.32
CA ASP A 77 11.14 -17.56 -18.47
C ASP A 77 9.69 -17.99 -18.36
N LYS A 78 9.07 -18.27 -19.51
CA LYS A 78 7.69 -18.74 -19.55
C LYS A 78 7.64 -19.82 -18.48
N GLY A 79 6.87 -19.58 -17.42
CA GLY A 79 6.78 -20.48 -16.30
C GLY A 79 6.62 -21.90 -16.83
N GLY A 80 7.40 -22.81 -16.26
CA GLY A 80 7.51 -24.17 -16.76
C GLY A 80 6.25 -24.98 -16.49
N SER A 81 6.33 -26.26 -16.85
CA SER A 81 5.25 -27.25 -16.70
C SER A 81 5.01 -27.68 -15.25
N GLU A 82 5.56 -26.98 -14.27
CA GLU A 82 5.44 -27.33 -12.86
C GLU A 82 4.00 -27.22 -12.37
N THR A 83 3.71 -27.98 -11.30
CA THR A 83 2.42 -27.97 -10.62
C THR A 83 2.58 -27.28 -9.27
N ILE A 84 1.72 -26.30 -9.00
CA ILE A 84 1.71 -25.53 -7.75
C ILE A 84 0.43 -25.86 -6.98
N LEU A 85 0.56 -26.23 -5.70
CA LEU A 85 -0.56 -26.36 -4.76
C LEU A 85 -0.76 -25.03 -4.03
N VAL A 86 -1.94 -24.44 -4.20
CA VAL A 86 -2.39 -23.27 -3.46
C VAL A 86 -3.28 -23.74 -2.31
N VAL A 87 -2.85 -23.50 -1.07
CA VAL A 87 -3.63 -23.75 0.14
C VAL A 87 -4.11 -22.41 0.68
N GLU A 88 -5.39 -22.12 0.57
CA GLU A 88 -5.98 -20.81 0.90
C GLU A 88 -7.40 -21.02 1.43
N ASP A 89 -7.71 -20.42 2.60
CA ASP A 89 -8.98 -20.61 3.30
C ASP A 89 -10.10 -19.71 2.78
N LYS A 90 -9.75 -18.65 2.02
CA LYS A 90 -10.71 -17.73 1.41
C LYS A 90 -10.81 -17.97 -0.10
N GLN A 91 -11.99 -18.40 -0.52
CA GLN A 91 -12.28 -18.73 -1.92
C GLN A 91 -11.94 -17.59 -2.90
N ASP A 92 -12.28 -16.34 -2.56
CA ASP A 92 -12.03 -15.19 -3.44
C ASP A 92 -10.52 -14.95 -3.67
N VAL A 93 -9.70 -15.20 -2.65
CA VAL A 93 -8.24 -15.07 -2.72
C VAL A 93 -7.65 -16.23 -3.52
N ALA A 94 -8.15 -17.45 -3.30
CA ALA A 94 -7.72 -18.65 -4.02
C ALA A 94 -7.96 -18.53 -5.53
N VAL A 95 -9.12 -17.98 -5.92
CA VAL A 95 -9.49 -17.75 -7.33
C VAL A 95 -8.52 -16.77 -8.00
N VAL A 96 -8.23 -15.65 -7.33
CA VAL A 96 -7.31 -14.63 -7.87
C VAL A 96 -5.90 -15.20 -8.01
N ALA A 97 -5.38 -15.87 -6.97
CA ALA A 97 -4.06 -16.50 -7.00
C ALA A 97 -3.94 -17.53 -8.12
N ARG A 98 -4.95 -18.38 -8.29
CA ARG A 98 -5.02 -19.37 -9.37
C ARG A 98 -4.96 -18.71 -10.75
N MET A 99 -5.78 -17.68 -10.99
CA MET A 99 -5.82 -16.98 -12.28
C MET A 99 -4.45 -16.38 -12.65
N PHE A 100 -3.76 -15.77 -11.70
CA PHE A 100 -2.43 -15.20 -11.94
C PHE A 100 -1.39 -16.27 -12.29
N LEU A 101 -1.39 -17.40 -11.57
CA LEU A 101 -0.40 -18.45 -11.77
C LEU A 101 -0.68 -19.29 -13.03
N GLU A 102 -1.95 -19.54 -13.38
CA GLU A 102 -2.32 -20.17 -14.66
C GLU A 102 -1.91 -19.28 -15.85
N ASN A 103 -2.14 -17.97 -15.76
CA ASN A 103 -1.69 -17.01 -16.79
C ASN A 103 -0.16 -16.94 -16.93
N ALA A 104 0.58 -17.32 -15.88
CA ALA A 104 2.03 -17.42 -15.91
C ALA A 104 2.55 -18.77 -16.49
N GLY A 105 1.67 -19.72 -16.81
CA GLY A 105 2.01 -20.98 -17.47
C GLY A 105 1.97 -22.23 -16.59
N TYR A 106 1.65 -22.10 -15.30
CA TYR A 106 1.70 -23.20 -14.33
C TYR A 106 0.39 -23.99 -14.25
N ARG A 107 0.49 -25.25 -13.79
CA ARG A 107 -0.69 -26.06 -13.42
C ARG A 107 -1.02 -25.85 -11.95
N ILE A 108 -2.27 -25.51 -11.64
CA ILE A 108 -2.67 -25.17 -10.26
C ILE A 108 -3.58 -26.23 -9.67
N LEU A 109 -3.22 -26.71 -8.48
CA LEU A 109 -4.09 -27.44 -7.57
C LEU A 109 -4.52 -26.50 -6.45
N SER A 110 -5.76 -26.62 -5.99
CA SER A 110 -6.29 -25.77 -4.92
C SER A 110 -6.82 -26.63 -3.79
N ALA A 111 -6.53 -26.20 -2.57
CA ALA A 111 -6.95 -26.82 -1.33
C ALA A 111 -7.42 -25.72 -0.35
N ALA A 112 -8.46 -26.01 0.43
CA ALA A 112 -8.95 -25.09 1.46
C ALA A 112 -8.14 -25.20 2.76
N SER A 113 -7.44 -26.32 2.96
CA SER A 113 -6.61 -26.57 4.14
C SER A 113 -5.59 -27.68 3.86
N GLY A 114 -4.62 -27.90 4.75
CA GLY A 114 -3.67 -29.02 4.59
C GLY A 114 -4.27 -30.43 4.76
N ARG A 115 -5.55 -30.54 5.18
CA ARG A 115 -6.27 -31.81 5.35
C ARG A 115 -7.23 -32.13 4.21
N GLU A 116 -7.51 -31.18 3.34
CA GLU A 116 -8.49 -31.26 2.25
C GLU A 116 -7.82 -30.95 0.90
#